data_AF-A0AAW6RFD1-F1
#
_entry.id   AF-A0AAW6RFD1-F1
#
_cell.length_a   1.000
_cell.length_b   1.000
_cell.length_c   1.000
_cell.angle_alpha   90.00
_cell.angle_beta   90.00
_cell.angle_gamma   90.00
#
_symmetry.space_group_name_H-M   'P 1'
#
loop_
_entity.id
_entity.type
_entity.pdbx_description
1 polymer ?
#
loop_
_entity_poly.entity_id
_entity_poly.type
_entity_poly.pdbx_seq_one_letter_code
_entity_poly.pdbx_strand_id
1 'polypeptide(L)'
;MPGAHETGPVGRGRADEPRFEAGIAHLHRYVAIHGSSSPSRTVTVDGFPIGQWVDSRRTDYRVGRMPTERIRRIETEFPDWQWNVLDTAFSTAIEHLHRYAAAHGTSNASQHDVIDGFPIGQWVANRRVDYRKGRLATDRISLFEREFPDWQWNPQGVAFETGIVHLRRFLAKHGSSNPRKGDVIDGFNIGQWAANRRADYRRGTLTAERIERLESDFPDWRWAGR
;
A
#
# COMPACT_ATOMS: atom_id res chain seq x y z
N MET A 1 -30.37 37.16 42.69
CA MET A 1 -29.97 36.71 41.34
C MET A 1 -29.39 37.90 40.59
N PRO A 2 -28.08 37.90 40.33
CA PRO A 2 -27.56 38.51 39.10
C PRO A 2 -26.80 37.48 38.26
N GLY A 3 -26.87 37.71 36.94
CA GLY A 3 -26.48 36.82 35.85
C GLY A 3 -25.06 36.26 35.93
N ALA A 4 -24.97 34.95 35.68
CA ALA A 4 -23.73 34.27 35.38
C ALA A 4 -23.20 34.77 34.02
N HIS A 5 -21.99 35.29 34.02
CA HIS A 5 -21.19 35.46 32.82
C HIS A 5 -20.76 34.08 32.31
N GLU A 6 -21.42 33.58 31.26
CA GLU A 6 -20.87 32.49 30.45
C GLU A 6 -19.82 33.05 29.49
N THR A 7 -18.55 32.94 29.87
CA THR A 7 -17.44 33.06 28.93
C THR A 7 -17.34 31.77 28.12
N GLY A 8 -17.88 31.77 26.90
CA GLY A 8 -17.64 30.72 25.92
C GLY A 8 -16.15 30.65 25.52
N PRO A 9 -15.66 29.48 25.03
CA PRO A 9 -14.25 29.28 24.79
C PRO A 9 -13.77 30.13 23.62
N VAL A 10 -12.83 31.04 23.90
CA VAL A 10 -12.18 31.89 22.90
C VAL A 10 -11.39 30.99 21.93
N GLY A 11 -11.95 30.80 20.74
CA GLY A 11 -11.43 29.94 19.70
C GLY A 11 -10.04 30.38 19.22
N ARG A 12 -9.11 29.42 19.14
CA ARG A 12 -7.81 29.52 18.45
C ARG A 12 -7.88 29.95 16.97
N GLY A 13 -9.06 30.21 16.40
CA GLY A 13 -9.27 30.51 14.98
C GLY A 13 -8.81 31.90 14.53
N ARG A 14 -8.78 32.90 15.41
CA ARG A 14 -8.54 34.32 15.02
C ARG A 14 -7.08 34.66 14.70
N ALA A 15 -6.11 33.89 15.23
CA ALA A 15 -4.69 34.16 15.06
C ALA A 15 -4.05 33.46 13.83
N ASP A 16 -4.71 32.44 13.26
CA ASP A 16 -4.22 31.72 12.07
C ASP A 16 -4.71 32.35 10.75
N GLU A 17 -5.67 33.28 10.80
CA GLU A 17 -6.25 33.94 9.62
C GLU A 17 -5.22 34.73 8.80
N PRO A 18 -4.36 35.60 9.40
CA PRO A 18 -3.38 36.36 8.62
C PRO A 18 -2.35 35.46 7.93
N ARG A 19 -2.00 34.32 8.55
CA ARG A 19 -1.06 33.35 7.97
C ARG A 19 -1.70 32.52 6.87
N PHE A 20 -3.01 32.26 6.95
CA PHE A 20 -3.77 31.63 5.87
C PHE A 20 -3.84 32.53 4.64
N GLU A 21 -4.24 33.80 4.82
CA GLU A 21 -4.28 34.79 3.73
C GLU A 21 -2.92 34.99 3.06
N ALA A 22 -1.86 35.13 3.87
CA ALA A 22 -0.50 35.23 3.33
C ALA A 22 -0.15 33.99 2.51
N GLY A 23 -0.50 32.79 2.97
CA GLY A 23 -0.23 31.56 2.25
C GLY A 23 -0.95 31.46 0.90
N ILE A 24 -2.24 31.84 0.83
CA ILE A 24 -3.00 31.90 -0.43
C ILE A 24 -2.33 32.85 -1.43
N ALA A 25 -1.96 34.06 -0.99
CA ALA A 25 -1.31 35.04 -1.86
C ALA A 25 0.06 34.56 -2.40
N HIS A 26 0.87 33.90 -1.56
CA HIS A 26 2.16 33.35 -1.98
C HIS A 26 2.00 32.12 -2.88
N LEU A 27 0.95 31.31 -2.69
CA LEU A 27 0.66 30.19 -3.57
C LEU A 27 0.27 30.66 -4.97
N HIS A 28 -0.54 31.71 -5.09
CA HIS A 28 -0.81 32.36 -6.38
C HIS A 28 0.46 32.84 -7.08
N ARG A 29 1.38 33.48 -6.34
CA ARG A 29 2.69 33.87 -6.90
C ARG A 29 3.50 32.67 -7.39
N TYR A 30 3.53 31.59 -6.62
CA TYR A 30 4.19 30.35 -7.03
C TYR A 30 3.55 29.76 -8.30
N VAL A 31 2.22 29.65 -8.35
CA VAL A 31 1.47 29.13 -9.51
C VAL A 31 1.69 29.98 -10.76
N ALA A 32 1.74 31.31 -10.62
CA ALA A 32 1.98 32.21 -11.75
C ALA A 32 3.36 31.99 -12.41
N ILE A 33 4.37 31.57 -11.64
CA ILE A 33 5.73 31.33 -12.13
C ILE A 33 5.91 29.88 -12.60
N HIS A 34 5.34 28.92 -11.87
CA HIS A 34 5.62 27.49 -12.04
C HIS A 34 4.48 26.69 -12.68
N GLY A 35 3.30 27.28 -12.84
CA GLY A 35 2.12 26.64 -13.45
C GLY A 35 1.46 25.55 -12.60
N SER A 36 1.84 25.38 -11.34
CA SER A 36 1.26 24.37 -10.45
C SER A 36 1.16 24.86 -9.01
N SER A 37 0.16 24.38 -8.26
CA SER A 37 -0.03 24.64 -6.83
C SER A 37 0.68 23.64 -5.90
N SER A 38 1.62 22.84 -6.44
CA SER A 38 2.40 21.85 -5.68
C SER A 38 3.90 22.19 -5.59
N PRO A 39 4.28 23.19 -4.77
CA PRO A 39 5.69 23.44 -4.45
C PRO A 39 6.33 22.29 -3.68
N SER A 40 7.63 22.04 -3.93
CA SER A 40 8.44 21.20 -3.04
C SER A 40 8.49 21.81 -1.64
N ARG A 41 8.57 20.96 -0.60
CA ARG A 41 8.57 21.38 0.81
C ARG A 41 9.60 22.47 1.15
N THR A 42 10.72 22.51 0.44
CA THR A 42 11.82 23.47 0.68
C THR A 42 11.61 24.83 -0.01
N VAL A 43 10.63 24.96 -0.89
CA VAL A 43 10.41 26.20 -1.66
C VAL A 43 9.96 27.34 -0.75
N THR A 44 10.57 28.49 -0.99
CA THR A 44 10.26 29.78 -0.35
C THR A 44 10.00 30.80 -1.44
N VAL A 45 8.94 31.60 -1.29
CA VAL A 45 8.61 32.71 -2.20
C VAL A 45 8.57 33.98 -1.36
N ASP A 46 9.38 34.99 -1.72
CA ASP A 46 9.49 36.26 -0.99
C ASP A 46 9.73 36.12 0.53
N GLY A 47 10.54 35.11 0.91
CA GLY A 47 10.81 34.81 2.32
C GLY A 47 9.71 34.02 3.05
N PHE A 48 8.57 33.76 2.40
CA PHE A 48 7.51 32.91 2.95
C PHE A 48 7.71 31.43 2.57
N PRO A 49 7.74 30.49 3.55
CA PRO A 49 8.01 29.08 3.30
C PRO A 49 6.78 28.36 2.72
N ILE A 50 6.45 28.65 1.45
CA ILE A 50 5.21 28.20 0.81
C ILE A 50 5.11 26.67 0.72
N GLY A 51 6.22 25.97 0.50
CA GLY A 51 6.26 24.50 0.50
C GLY A 51 5.79 23.89 1.82
N GLN A 52 6.27 24.44 2.95
CA GLN A 52 5.87 23.99 4.28
C GLN A 52 4.42 24.37 4.61
N TRP A 53 3.96 25.52 4.11
CA TRP A 53 2.57 25.95 4.29
C TRP A 53 1.61 25.00 3.58
N VAL A 54 1.87 24.68 2.30
CA VAL A 54 1.07 23.71 1.52
C VAL A 54 1.03 22.35 2.22
N ASP A 55 2.17 21.82 2.67
CA ASP A 55 2.23 20.57 3.43
C ASP A 55 1.40 20.60 4.72
N SER A 56 1.42 21.74 5.43
CA SER A 56 0.64 21.93 6.65
C SER A 56 -0.85 21.91 6.36
N ARG A 57 -1.30 22.55 5.26
CA ARG A 57 -2.70 22.51 4.82
C ARG A 57 -3.15 21.09 4.46
N ARG A 58 -2.35 20.34 3.71
CA ARG A 58 -2.63 18.92 3.41
C ARG A 58 -2.72 18.07 4.68
N THR A 59 -1.87 18.35 5.66
CA THR A 59 -1.90 17.68 6.97
C THR A 59 -3.18 18.02 7.74
N ASP A 60 -3.53 19.30 7.85
CA ASP A 60 -4.73 19.77 8.56
C ASP A 60 -6.01 19.20 7.97
N TYR A 61 -6.09 19.10 6.63
CA TYR A 61 -7.20 18.46 5.93
C TYR A 61 -7.30 16.98 6.31
N ARG A 62 -6.19 16.23 6.18
CA ARG A 62 -6.14 14.79 6.46
C ARG A 62 -6.51 14.43 7.90
N VAL A 63 -6.18 15.28 8.87
CA VAL A 63 -6.51 15.04 10.29
C VAL A 63 -7.84 15.69 10.72
N GLY A 64 -8.63 16.19 9.77
CA GLY A 64 -9.96 16.76 10.04
C GLY A 64 -9.94 18.07 10.84
N ARG A 65 -8.83 18.81 10.80
CA ARG A 65 -8.65 20.09 11.51
C ARG A 65 -8.89 21.32 10.63
N MET A 66 -9.10 21.13 9.33
CA MET A 66 -9.33 22.24 8.41
C MET A 66 -10.81 22.68 8.39
N PRO A 67 -11.11 23.97 8.60
CA PRO A 67 -12.46 24.50 8.42
C PRO A 67 -12.96 24.33 6.98
N THR A 68 -14.22 23.94 6.80
CA THR A 68 -14.85 23.72 5.49
C THR A 68 -14.70 24.90 4.53
N GLU A 69 -14.77 26.13 5.05
CA GLU A 69 -14.61 27.33 4.22
C GLU A 69 -13.22 27.43 3.58
N ARG A 70 -12.18 27.08 4.34
CA ARG A 70 -10.79 27.08 3.83
C ARG A 70 -10.55 25.97 2.82
N ILE A 71 -11.21 24.83 2.99
CA ILE A 71 -11.19 23.71 2.03
C ILE A 71 -11.75 24.20 0.69
N ARG A 72 -12.98 24.72 0.70
CA ARG A 72 -13.68 25.20 -0.50
C ARG A 72 -12.89 26.28 -1.22
N ARG A 73 -12.32 27.23 -0.47
CA ARG A 73 -11.52 28.30 -1.04
C ARG A 73 -10.28 27.79 -1.77
N ILE A 74 -9.52 26.88 -1.15
CA ILE A 74 -8.35 26.29 -1.79
C ILE A 74 -8.73 25.52 -3.06
N GLU A 75 -9.78 24.70 -3.01
CA GLU A 75 -10.27 23.95 -4.18
C GLU A 75 -10.75 24.85 -5.32
N THR A 76 -11.34 26.00 -4.98
CA THR A 76 -11.85 26.96 -5.96
C THR A 76 -10.71 27.78 -6.60
N GLU A 77 -9.74 28.23 -5.80
CA GLU A 77 -8.66 29.10 -6.27
C GLU A 77 -7.53 28.33 -6.98
N PHE A 78 -7.37 27.03 -6.69
CA PHE A 78 -6.32 26.18 -7.24
C PHE A 78 -6.92 24.89 -7.82
N PRO A 79 -7.39 24.90 -9.08
CA PRO A 79 -8.03 23.73 -9.69
C PRO A 79 -7.15 22.48 -9.80
N ASP A 80 -5.82 22.64 -9.81
CA ASP A 80 -4.85 21.54 -9.79
C ASP A 80 -4.52 21.06 -8.36
N TRP A 81 -5.16 21.62 -7.33
CA TRP A 81 -4.86 21.33 -5.94
C TRP A 81 -5.20 19.89 -5.58
N GLN A 82 -4.19 19.20 -5.09
CA GLN A 82 -4.33 17.86 -4.54
C GLN A 82 -4.08 17.92 -3.04
N TRP A 83 -5.09 17.52 -2.27
CA TRP A 83 -4.96 17.35 -0.81
C TRP A 83 -3.94 16.28 -0.44
N ASN A 84 -3.62 15.37 -1.37
CA ASN A 84 -2.66 14.30 -1.17
C ASN A 84 -1.77 14.10 -2.41
N VAL A 85 -0.65 14.83 -2.51
CA VAL A 85 0.30 14.70 -3.64
C VAL A 85 1.05 13.36 -3.67
N LEU A 86 1.14 12.66 -2.55
CA LEU A 86 1.60 11.26 -2.54
C LEU A 86 0.62 10.33 -3.29
N ASP A 87 -0.58 10.80 -3.64
CA ASP A 87 -1.49 10.08 -4.51
C ASP A 87 -1.09 10.14 -5.99
N THR A 88 -0.30 11.10 -6.48
CA THR A 88 0.07 11.05 -7.92
C THR A 88 0.93 9.83 -8.24
N ALA A 89 2.01 9.59 -7.47
CA ALA A 89 2.86 8.41 -7.66
C ALA A 89 2.12 7.09 -7.35
N PHE A 90 1.20 7.12 -6.39
CA PHE A 90 0.36 5.97 -6.06
C PHE A 90 -0.64 5.67 -7.19
N SER A 91 -1.35 6.69 -7.69
CA SER A 91 -2.30 6.60 -8.81
C SER A 91 -1.60 6.16 -10.09
N THR A 92 -0.44 6.74 -10.43
CA THR A 92 0.36 6.27 -11.57
C THR A 92 0.74 4.79 -11.41
N ALA A 93 1.14 4.36 -10.22
CA ALA A 93 1.45 2.96 -9.98
C ALA A 93 0.21 2.04 -10.04
N ILE A 94 -0.96 2.52 -9.62
CA ILE A 94 -2.25 1.83 -9.82
C ILE A 94 -2.58 1.70 -11.32
N GLU A 95 -2.33 2.73 -12.14
CA GLU A 95 -2.48 2.62 -13.59
C GLU A 95 -1.52 1.59 -14.20
N HIS A 96 -0.27 1.54 -13.74
CA HIS A 96 0.66 0.48 -14.13
C HIS A 96 0.15 -0.91 -13.71
N LEU A 97 -0.48 -1.04 -12.54
CA LEU A 97 -1.08 -2.30 -12.10
C LEU A 97 -2.28 -2.70 -12.97
N HIS A 98 -3.14 -1.76 -13.35
CA HIS A 98 -4.22 -1.99 -14.31
C HIS A 98 -3.70 -2.49 -15.66
N ARG A 99 -2.66 -1.83 -16.20
CA ARG A 99 -2.00 -2.26 -17.44
C ARG A 99 -1.38 -3.65 -17.32
N TYR A 100 -0.71 -3.94 -16.21
CA TYR A 100 -0.18 -5.28 -15.94
C TYR A 100 -1.30 -6.32 -15.88
N ALA A 101 -2.38 -6.05 -15.15
CA ALA A 101 -3.51 -6.98 -15.03
C ALA A 101 -4.20 -7.24 -16.38
N ALA A 102 -4.35 -6.21 -17.21
CA ALA A 102 -4.87 -6.35 -18.57
C ALA A 102 -3.95 -7.20 -19.47
N ALA A 103 -2.63 -7.04 -19.35
CA ALA A 103 -1.66 -7.78 -20.16
C ALA A 103 -1.46 -9.24 -19.72
N HIS A 104 -1.55 -9.51 -18.41
CA HIS A 104 -1.22 -10.83 -17.83
C HIS A 104 -2.43 -11.61 -17.30
N GLY A 105 -3.61 -10.99 -17.29
CA GLY A 105 -4.84 -11.59 -16.75
C GLY A 105 -4.86 -11.71 -15.22
N THR A 106 -3.90 -11.09 -14.51
CA THR A 106 -3.82 -11.09 -13.04
C THR A 106 -3.14 -9.84 -12.49
N SER A 107 -3.59 -9.36 -11.33
CA SER A 107 -2.93 -8.30 -10.55
C SER A 107 -1.77 -8.82 -9.68
N ASN A 108 -1.54 -10.14 -9.66
CA ASN A 108 -0.54 -10.77 -8.81
C ASN A 108 0.86 -10.78 -9.44
N ALA A 109 1.45 -9.61 -9.63
CA ALA A 109 2.80 -9.47 -10.18
C ALA A 109 3.87 -10.16 -9.30
N SER A 110 4.77 -10.90 -9.96
CA SER A 110 5.96 -11.48 -9.34
C SER A 110 6.99 -10.39 -9.03
N GLN A 111 7.86 -10.61 -8.05
CA GLN A 111 8.75 -9.57 -7.52
C GLN A 111 9.61 -8.85 -8.57
N HIS A 112 10.00 -9.54 -9.64
CA HIS A 112 10.86 -9.01 -10.70
C HIS A 112 10.10 -8.47 -11.92
N ASP A 113 8.77 -8.48 -11.89
CA ASP A 113 7.97 -8.05 -13.02
C ASP A 113 8.07 -6.54 -13.22
N VAL A 114 8.15 -6.16 -14.50
CA VAL A 114 8.24 -4.77 -14.97
C VAL A 114 7.18 -4.57 -16.04
N ILE A 115 6.47 -3.44 -15.99
CA ILE A 115 5.50 -3.01 -17.01
C ILE A 115 5.81 -1.57 -17.39
N ASP A 116 6.01 -1.29 -18.68
CA ASP A 116 6.36 0.04 -19.19
C ASP A 116 7.56 0.68 -18.47
N GLY A 117 8.59 -0.13 -18.14
CA GLY A 117 9.76 0.32 -17.38
C GLY A 117 9.52 0.55 -15.88
N PHE A 118 8.29 0.38 -15.38
CA PHE A 118 7.95 0.49 -13.97
C PHE A 118 8.09 -0.86 -13.26
N PRO A 119 8.83 -0.95 -12.13
CA PRO A 119 9.05 -2.20 -11.39
C PRO A 119 7.82 -2.59 -10.56
N ILE A 120 6.75 -2.99 -11.25
CA ILE A 120 5.44 -3.26 -10.65
C ILE A 120 5.49 -4.36 -9.61
N GLY A 121 6.30 -5.40 -9.84
CA GLY A 121 6.52 -6.51 -8.92
C GLY A 121 7.01 -6.07 -7.55
N GLN A 122 8.02 -5.19 -7.52
CA GLN A 122 8.55 -4.66 -6.28
C GLN A 122 7.56 -3.70 -5.61
N TRP A 123 6.83 -2.90 -6.40
CA TRP A 123 5.83 -1.98 -5.87
C TRP A 123 4.68 -2.71 -5.17
N VAL A 124 4.08 -3.74 -5.80
CA VAL A 124 3.01 -4.54 -5.19
C VAL A 124 3.49 -5.28 -3.94
N ALA A 125 4.72 -5.80 -3.96
CA ALA A 125 5.33 -6.45 -2.81
C ALA A 125 5.45 -5.49 -1.62
N ASN A 126 5.86 -4.25 -1.86
CA ASN A 126 5.93 -3.21 -0.83
C ASN A 126 4.54 -2.87 -0.27
N ARG A 127 3.49 -2.81 -1.10
CA ARG A 127 2.11 -2.58 -0.62
C ARG A 127 1.61 -3.70 0.29
N ARG A 128 1.93 -4.95 -0.04
CA ARG A 128 1.63 -6.11 0.83
C ARG A 128 2.41 -6.08 2.14
N VAL A 129 3.65 -5.56 2.14
CA VAL A 129 4.42 -5.32 3.39
C VAL A 129 3.77 -4.22 4.22
N ASP A 130 3.37 -3.11 3.61
CA ASP A 130 2.73 -1.99 4.30
C ASP A 130 1.39 -2.39 4.92
N TYR A 131 0.57 -3.17 4.20
CA TYR A 131 -0.66 -3.75 4.71
C TYR A 131 -0.43 -4.60 5.96
N ARG A 132 0.50 -5.57 5.89
CA ARG A 132 0.80 -6.46 7.03
C ARG A 132 1.35 -5.72 8.25
N LYS A 133 2.00 -4.58 8.04
CA LYS A 133 2.51 -3.72 9.12
C LYS A 133 1.48 -2.70 9.62
N GLY A 134 0.25 -2.69 9.09
CA GLY A 134 -0.77 -1.70 9.43
C GLY A 134 -0.42 -0.28 9.00
N ARG A 135 0.47 -0.11 8.02
CA ARG A 135 0.96 1.19 7.52
C ARG A 135 0.23 1.66 6.27
N LEU A 136 -0.57 0.79 5.65
CA LEU A 136 -1.37 1.14 4.48
C LEU A 136 -2.70 1.74 4.94
N ALA A 137 -3.06 2.91 4.40
CA ALA A 137 -4.29 3.60 4.74
C ALA A 137 -5.53 2.82 4.24
N THR A 138 -6.64 2.91 4.98
CA THR A 138 -7.87 2.14 4.74
C THR A 138 -8.52 2.40 3.38
N ASP A 139 -8.45 3.64 2.91
CA ASP A 139 -8.87 4.06 1.57
C ASP A 139 -8.10 3.35 0.46
N ARG A 140 -6.78 3.22 0.61
CA ARG A 140 -5.92 2.48 -0.33
C ARG A 140 -6.24 0.99 -0.30
N ILE A 141 -6.47 0.41 0.88
CA ILE A 141 -6.88 -0.99 1.01
C ILE A 141 -8.18 -1.22 0.23
N SER A 142 -9.19 -0.38 0.48
CA SER A 142 -10.50 -0.45 -0.16
C SER A 142 -10.40 -0.28 -1.69
N LEU A 143 -9.46 0.56 -2.16
CA LEU A 143 -9.20 0.73 -3.59
C LEU A 143 -8.69 -0.57 -4.23
N PHE A 144 -7.69 -1.23 -3.63
CA PHE A 144 -7.17 -2.50 -4.16
C PHE A 144 -8.26 -3.58 -4.22
N GLU A 145 -9.04 -3.72 -3.15
CA GLU A 145 -10.10 -4.73 -3.06
C GLU A 145 -11.25 -4.47 -4.03
N ARG A 146 -11.53 -3.21 -4.35
CA ARG A 146 -12.54 -2.83 -5.33
C ARG A 146 -12.05 -3.00 -6.78
N GLU A 147 -10.84 -2.59 -7.08
CA GLU A 147 -10.35 -2.46 -8.47
C GLU A 147 -9.64 -3.71 -8.99
N PHE A 148 -9.15 -4.58 -8.10
CA PHE A 148 -8.45 -5.81 -8.46
C PHE A 148 -9.09 -7.00 -7.75
N PRO A 149 -10.16 -7.62 -8.32
CA PRO A 149 -10.89 -8.70 -7.68
C PRO A 149 -10.06 -9.94 -7.34
N ASP A 150 -8.96 -10.16 -8.06
CA ASP A 150 -8.02 -11.26 -7.82
C ASP A 150 -6.89 -10.90 -6.83
N TRP A 151 -6.90 -9.67 -6.29
CA TRP A 151 -5.87 -9.18 -5.40
C TRP A 151 -5.80 -9.95 -4.10
N GLN A 152 -4.59 -10.30 -3.72
CA GLN A 152 -4.30 -10.98 -2.47
C GLN A 152 -3.27 -10.19 -1.69
N TRP A 153 -3.63 -9.83 -0.46
CA TRP A 153 -2.70 -9.21 0.49
C TRP A 153 -1.61 -10.19 0.94
N ASN A 154 -1.91 -11.49 0.94
CA ASN A 154 -0.98 -12.56 1.28
C ASN A 154 -1.05 -13.73 0.28
N PRO A 155 -0.54 -13.55 -0.96
CA PRO A 155 -0.61 -14.60 -2.00
C PRO A 155 0.24 -15.82 -1.63
N GLN A 156 1.30 -15.63 -0.84
CA GLN A 156 2.10 -16.73 -0.32
C GLN A 156 1.32 -17.58 0.69
N GLY A 157 0.38 -16.97 1.44
CA GLY A 157 -0.56 -17.67 2.31
C GLY A 157 -1.44 -18.62 1.54
N VAL A 158 -2.13 -18.12 0.52
CA VAL A 158 -3.00 -18.93 -0.34
C VAL A 158 -2.21 -20.03 -1.05
N ALA A 159 -1.04 -19.72 -1.63
CA ALA A 159 -0.19 -20.71 -2.28
C ALA A 159 0.36 -21.77 -1.31
N PHE A 160 0.51 -21.45 -0.03
CA PHE A 160 0.88 -22.43 1.00
C PHE A 160 -0.28 -23.38 1.25
N GLU A 161 -1.49 -22.87 1.51
CA GLU A 161 -2.68 -23.69 1.77
C GLU A 161 -3.05 -24.58 0.58
N THR A 162 -3.01 -24.04 -0.65
CA THR A 162 -3.18 -24.83 -1.88
C THR A 162 -2.16 -25.96 -1.97
N GLY A 163 -0.90 -25.67 -1.66
CA GLY A 163 0.15 -26.69 -1.64
C GLY A 163 -0.06 -27.75 -0.57
N ILE A 164 -0.55 -27.39 0.62
CA ILE A 164 -0.93 -28.35 1.67
C ILE A 164 -2.04 -29.29 1.17
N VAL A 165 -3.08 -28.75 0.51
CA VAL A 165 -4.15 -29.57 -0.08
C VAL A 165 -3.59 -30.58 -1.09
N HIS A 166 -2.73 -30.12 -2.01
CA HIS A 166 -2.10 -31.01 -2.99
C HIS A 166 -1.12 -32.00 -2.37
N LEU A 167 -0.40 -31.62 -1.31
CA LEU A 167 0.50 -32.52 -0.60
C LEU A 167 -0.27 -33.63 0.12
N ARG A 168 -1.45 -33.33 0.71
CA ARG A 168 -2.34 -34.36 1.29
C ARG A 168 -2.81 -35.35 0.23
N ARG A 169 -3.17 -34.86 -0.96
CA ARG A 169 -3.56 -35.73 -2.09
C ARG A 169 -2.38 -36.58 -2.58
N PHE A 170 -1.20 -35.98 -2.68
CA PHE A 170 0.01 -36.70 -3.05
C PHE A 170 0.34 -37.80 -2.05
N LEU A 171 0.29 -37.51 -0.74
CA LEU A 171 0.46 -38.49 0.33
C LEU A 171 -0.57 -39.62 0.21
N ALA A 172 -1.85 -39.29 0.04
CA ALA A 172 -2.91 -40.30 -0.10
C ALA A 172 -2.70 -41.21 -1.32
N LYS A 173 -2.16 -40.67 -2.43
CA LYS A 173 -1.94 -41.42 -3.68
C LYS A 173 -0.64 -42.22 -3.69
N HIS A 174 0.43 -41.70 -3.11
CA HIS A 174 1.78 -42.25 -3.23
C HIS A 174 2.35 -42.81 -1.93
N GLY A 175 1.65 -42.63 -0.79
CA GLY A 175 2.08 -43.11 0.52
C GLY A 175 3.24 -42.34 1.14
N SER A 176 3.66 -41.22 0.54
CA SER A 176 4.68 -40.33 1.11
C SER A 176 4.40 -38.86 0.80
N SER A 177 4.76 -37.98 1.74
CA SER A 177 4.74 -36.52 1.58
C SER A 177 6.04 -35.95 0.98
N ASN A 178 6.89 -36.80 0.39
CA ASN A 178 8.18 -36.39 -0.16
C ASN A 178 8.24 -36.50 -1.70
N PRO A 179 7.54 -35.60 -2.43
CA PRO A 179 7.61 -35.58 -3.88
C PRO A 179 9.03 -35.20 -4.35
N ARG A 180 9.44 -35.81 -5.46
CA ARG A 180 10.62 -35.46 -6.25
C ARG A 180 10.33 -34.20 -7.05
N LYS A 181 11.37 -33.47 -7.47
CA LYS A 181 11.25 -32.15 -8.12
C LYS A 181 10.30 -32.13 -9.34
N GLY A 182 10.20 -33.23 -10.09
CA GLY A 182 9.34 -33.34 -11.27
C GLY A 182 7.91 -33.83 -11.03
N ASP A 183 7.55 -34.15 -9.78
CA ASP A 183 6.24 -34.75 -9.49
C ASP A 183 5.12 -33.72 -9.61
N VAL A 184 4.02 -34.15 -10.24
CA VAL A 184 2.81 -33.37 -10.46
C VAL A 184 1.61 -34.15 -9.94
N ILE A 185 0.69 -33.46 -9.25
CA ILE A 185 -0.58 -34.02 -8.76
C ILE A 185 -1.71 -33.08 -9.15
N ASP A 186 -2.74 -33.58 -9.82
CA ASP A 186 -3.90 -32.79 -10.29
C ASP A 186 -3.49 -31.53 -11.07
N GLY A 187 -2.44 -31.61 -11.90
CA GLY A 187 -1.90 -30.47 -12.65
C GLY A 187 -1.06 -29.48 -11.82
N PHE A 188 -0.95 -29.67 -10.50
CA PHE A 188 -0.12 -28.87 -9.61
C PHE A 188 1.30 -29.45 -9.49
N ASN A 189 2.33 -28.63 -9.71
CA ASN A 189 3.74 -29.04 -9.60
C ASN A 189 4.17 -29.14 -8.12
N ILE A 190 3.74 -30.23 -7.47
CA ILE A 190 3.94 -30.47 -6.05
C ILE A 190 5.41 -30.72 -5.70
N GLY A 191 6.17 -31.29 -6.64
CA GLY A 191 7.62 -31.46 -6.54
C GLY A 191 8.37 -30.15 -6.37
N GLN A 192 8.09 -29.18 -7.24
CA GLN A 192 8.68 -27.85 -7.16
C GLN A 192 8.19 -27.09 -5.92
N TRP A 193 6.91 -27.19 -5.56
CA TRP A 193 6.39 -26.57 -4.35
C TRP A 193 7.10 -27.08 -3.09
N ALA A 194 7.28 -28.40 -2.95
CA ALA A 194 7.98 -28.99 -1.83
C ALA A 194 9.46 -28.58 -1.79
N ALA A 195 10.13 -28.55 -2.95
CA ALA A 195 11.51 -28.06 -3.06
C ALA A 195 11.66 -26.61 -2.60
N ASN A 196 10.70 -25.74 -2.94
CA ASN A 196 10.68 -24.36 -2.48
C ASN A 196 10.53 -24.26 -0.96
N ARG A 197 9.65 -25.06 -0.33
CA ARG A 197 9.52 -25.09 1.14
C ARG A 197 10.80 -25.54 1.83
N ARG A 198 11.49 -26.55 1.30
CA ARG A 198 12.81 -26.98 1.78
C ARG A 198 13.87 -25.88 1.63
N ALA A 199 13.83 -25.11 0.55
CA ALA A 199 14.72 -23.96 0.37
C ALA A 199 14.40 -22.80 1.33
N ASP A 200 13.12 -22.50 1.55
CA ASP A 200 12.67 -21.44 2.45
C ASP A 200 13.05 -21.75 3.90
N TYR A 201 12.91 -23.01 4.33
CA TYR A 201 13.35 -23.50 5.63
C TYR A 201 14.86 -23.33 5.83
N ARG A 202 15.68 -23.79 4.88
CA ARG A 202 17.15 -23.64 4.94
C ARG A 202 17.61 -22.19 4.99
N ARG A 203 16.86 -21.27 4.36
CA ARG A 203 17.13 -19.83 4.40
C ARG A 203 16.60 -19.14 5.66
N GLY A 204 15.88 -19.84 6.54
CA GLY A 204 15.24 -19.24 7.72
C GLY A 204 14.09 -18.29 7.38
N THR A 205 13.49 -18.43 6.19
CA THR A 205 12.43 -17.54 5.68
C THR A 205 11.03 -18.12 5.80
N LEU A 206 10.92 -19.41 6.14
CA LEU A 206 9.64 -20.07 6.41
C LEU A 206 9.20 -19.77 7.86
N THR A 207 7.95 -19.38 8.07
CA THR A 207 7.45 -19.02 9.41
C THR A 207 7.34 -20.26 10.31
N ALA A 208 7.44 -20.06 11.63
CA ALA A 208 7.35 -21.15 12.60
C ALA A 208 6.02 -21.92 12.47
N GLU A 209 4.91 -21.22 12.25
CA GLU A 209 3.59 -21.84 12.09
C GLU A 209 3.54 -22.75 10.86
N ARG A 210 4.21 -22.37 9.76
CA ARG A 210 4.25 -23.19 8.54
C ARG A 210 5.16 -24.42 8.68
N ILE A 211 6.22 -24.29 9.48
CA ILE A 211 7.11 -25.41 9.82
C ILE A 211 6.32 -26.43 10.64
N GLU A 212 5.73 -25.97 11.74
CA GLU A 212 4.91 -26.81 12.63
C GLU A 212 3.76 -27.48 11.85
N ARG A 213 3.08 -26.74 10.98
CA ARG A 213 2.01 -27.30 10.16
C ARG A 213 2.48 -28.43 9.24
N LEU A 214 3.64 -28.29 8.61
CA LEU A 214 4.19 -29.34 7.73
C LEU A 214 4.63 -30.57 8.53
N GLU A 215 5.25 -30.37 9.69
CA GLU A 215 5.71 -31.47 10.55
C GLU A 215 4.55 -32.21 11.22
N SER A 216 3.49 -31.50 11.62
CA SER A 216 2.31 -32.07 12.27
C SER A 216 1.40 -32.81 11.28
N ASP A 217 1.11 -32.20 10.12
CA ASP A 217 0.19 -32.79 9.14
C ASP A 217 0.85 -33.92 8.32
N PHE A 218 2.18 -33.94 8.23
CA PHE A 218 2.94 -34.89 7.40
C PHE A 218 4.12 -35.49 8.19
N PRO A 219 3.89 -36.52 9.02
CA PRO A 219 4.94 -37.08 9.90
C PRO A 219 6.15 -37.66 9.17
N ASP A 220 6.01 -38.02 7.89
CA ASP A 220 7.12 -38.51 7.06
C ASP A 220 7.87 -37.40 6.31
N TRP A 221 7.48 -36.12 6.47
CA TRP A 221 8.08 -34.97 5.78
C TRP A 221 9.56 -34.81 6.09
N ARG A 222 10.37 -34.51 5.06
CA ARG A 222 11.81 -34.29 5.19
C ARG A 222 12.23 -32.94 4.64
N TRP A 223 12.88 -32.16 5.49
CA TRP A 223 13.49 -30.87 5.13
C TRP A 223 14.76 -31.02 4.29
N ALA A 224 15.50 -32.13 4.47
CA ALA A 224 16.66 -32.46 3.66
C ALA A 224 16.27 -33.38 2.50
N GLY A 225 16.76 -33.08 1.30
CA GLY A 225 16.63 -33.97 0.14
C GLY A 225 17.44 -35.26 0.35
N ARG A 226 16.96 -36.36 -0.23
CA ARG A 226 17.83 -37.51 -0.54
C ARG A 226 18.70 -37.18 -1.75
#